data_AF-A0A182P102-F1
#
_entry.id   AF-A0A182P102-F1
#
_cell.length_a   1.000
_cell.length_b   1.000
_cell.length_c   1.000
_cell.angle_alpha   90.00
_cell.angle_beta   90.00
_cell.angle_gamma   90.00
#
_symmetry.space_group_name_H-M   'P 1'
#
loop_
_entity.id
_entity.type
_entity.pdbx_description
1 polymer ?
#
loop_
_entity_poly.entity_id
_entity_poly.type
_entity_poly.pdbx_seq_one_letter_code
_entity_poly.pdbx_strand_id
1 'polypeptide(L)'
;MATSWVPTSVHGPYPPHMVPGGVDSDGAQIFVGRAHHAGDLLPAKVIPDKTAAYVAYGGQETLVEQVEVLVHKQLIWDTASSGQVPLGAVIGGHTSDGETLYVGRAYHEGSQTIGKVQCSHNCIYIPYGAGCWQHCNVNGPFPPNMVRAGVDTDGEVIYVGRAFHEGDMVPAKVIPTKNVAFVCHGGEEVLKEDFEVLRYGAFVWEYASNGTVPDTAMKIGQTTDGEPLYMGRAIYSGSQTPGKVHPSHGCCYLPFEGAEVSVTDYEVLCIR
;
A
#
# COMPACT_ATOMS: atom_id res chain seq x y z
N MET A 1 -15.18 23.86 -19.52
CA MET A 1 -13.83 23.33 -19.74
C MET A 1 -14.02 21.97 -20.37
N ALA A 2 -13.28 21.67 -21.43
CA ALA A 2 -13.26 20.31 -21.96
C ALA A 2 -12.70 19.35 -20.91
N THR A 3 -13.05 18.07 -20.99
CA THR A 3 -12.45 17.03 -20.15
C THR A 3 -10.98 16.89 -20.53
N SER A 4 -10.08 17.03 -19.58
CA SER A 4 -8.63 16.93 -19.83
C SER A 4 -7.92 16.19 -18.71
N TRP A 5 -6.91 15.43 -19.09
CA TRP A 5 -5.95 14.81 -18.19
C TRP A 5 -4.78 15.78 -17.98
N VAL A 6 -4.45 16.07 -16.72
CA VAL A 6 -3.39 17.02 -16.35
C VAL A 6 -2.30 16.30 -15.58
N PRO A 7 -1.05 16.24 -16.09
CA PRO A 7 0.07 15.61 -15.40
C PRO A 7 0.39 16.30 -14.06
N THR A 8 0.67 15.51 -13.03
CA THR A 8 1.14 15.95 -11.72
C THR A 8 1.84 14.81 -10.98
N SER A 9 2.34 15.08 -9.77
CA SER A 9 2.81 14.06 -8.85
C SER A 9 1.87 13.93 -7.65
N VAL A 10 1.98 12.85 -6.88
CA VAL A 10 1.25 12.70 -5.62
C VAL A 10 1.57 13.79 -4.59
N HIS A 11 2.71 14.48 -4.74
CA HIS A 11 3.11 15.64 -3.93
C HIS A 11 2.53 16.97 -4.44
N GLY A 12 1.80 16.96 -5.56
CA GLY A 12 1.25 18.14 -6.21
C GLY A 12 2.29 18.94 -7.01
N PRO A 13 1.97 20.21 -7.34
CA PRO A 13 0.70 20.88 -7.07
C PRO A 13 -0.46 20.25 -7.85
N TYR A 14 -1.64 20.18 -7.21
CA TYR A 14 -2.85 19.68 -7.86
C TYR A 14 -3.59 20.82 -8.58
N PRO A 15 -4.08 20.61 -9.80
CA PRO A 15 -4.90 21.60 -10.50
C PRO A 15 -6.26 21.79 -9.82
N PRO A 16 -6.90 22.97 -9.98
CA PRO A 16 -8.27 23.15 -9.53
C PRO A 16 -9.24 22.30 -10.35
N HIS A 17 -10.44 22.04 -9.81
CA HIS A 17 -11.52 21.33 -10.50
C HIS A 17 -11.19 19.87 -10.89
N MET A 18 -10.37 19.19 -10.09
CA MET A 18 -10.23 17.74 -10.19
C MET A 18 -11.59 17.07 -9.99
N VAL A 19 -11.84 16.00 -10.75
CA VAL A 19 -13.10 15.26 -10.70
C VAL A 19 -13.13 14.34 -9.48
N PRO A 20 -14.10 14.51 -8.55
CA PRO A 20 -14.26 13.61 -7.42
C PRO A 20 -14.63 12.19 -7.86
N GLY A 21 -13.86 11.22 -7.39
CA GLY A 21 -14.07 9.78 -7.59
C GLY A 21 -15.03 9.17 -6.58
N GLY A 22 -14.93 9.63 -5.33
CA GLY A 22 -15.69 9.13 -4.19
C GLY A 22 -14.95 9.46 -2.90
N VAL A 23 -15.21 8.74 -1.82
CA VAL A 23 -14.63 9.01 -0.50
C VAL A 23 -14.11 7.71 0.08
N ASP A 24 -12.90 7.75 0.64
CA ASP A 24 -12.28 6.58 1.25
C ASP A 24 -12.88 6.25 2.63
N SER A 25 -12.58 5.08 3.18
CA SER A 25 -13.18 4.62 4.44
C SER A 25 -12.86 5.50 5.67
N ASP A 26 -11.79 6.30 5.60
CA ASP A 26 -11.40 7.28 6.62
C ASP A 26 -11.91 8.71 6.34
N GLY A 27 -12.73 8.89 5.31
CA GLY A 27 -13.30 10.18 4.94
C GLY A 27 -12.45 11.00 3.96
N ALA A 28 -11.27 10.53 3.57
CA ALA A 28 -10.41 11.23 2.61
C ALA A 28 -11.05 11.29 1.22
N GLN A 29 -10.99 12.45 0.57
CA GLN A 29 -11.54 12.64 -0.78
C GLN A 29 -10.69 11.91 -1.83
N ILE A 30 -11.32 11.04 -2.62
CA ILE A 30 -10.69 10.37 -3.76
C ILE A 30 -10.98 11.19 -5.02
N PHE A 31 -9.97 11.35 -5.86
CA PHE A 31 -10.07 11.96 -7.19
C PHE A 31 -9.74 10.96 -8.29
N VAL A 32 -10.33 11.19 -9.47
CA VAL A 32 -10.07 10.38 -10.67
C VAL A 32 -8.71 10.78 -11.24
N GLY A 33 -7.80 9.82 -11.30
CA GLY A 33 -6.54 9.93 -12.03
C GLY A 33 -6.32 8.76 -12.98
N ARG A 34 -5.15 8.75 -13.62
CA ARG A 34 -4.56 7.62 -14.33
C ARG A 34 -3.04 7.65 -14.23
N ALA A 35 -2.38 6.51 -14.40
CA ALA A 35 -0.92 6.41 -14.32
C ALA A 35 -0.39 5.30 -15.22
N HIS A 36 0.85 5.45 -15.68
CA HIS A 36 1.57 4.39 -16.37
C HIS A 36 2.09 3.36 -15.37
N HIS A 37 1.86 2.07 -15.63
CA HIS A 37 2.43 0.99 -14.83
C HIS A 37 2.59 -0.27 -15.70
N ALA A 38 3.78 -0.87 -15.70
CA ALA A 38 4.10 -2.11 -16.41
C ALA A 38 3.66 -2.14 -17.89
N GLY A 39 3.81 -1.02 -18.60
CA GLY A 39 3.43 -0.88 -20.01
C GLY A 39 1.97 -0.49 -20.27
N ASP A 40 1.11 -0.57 -19.26
CA ASP A 40 -0.28 -0.14 -19.32
C ASP A 40 -0.42 1.35 -18.91
N LEU A 41 -1.53 1.97 -19.31
CA LEU A 41 -2.04 3.22 -18.74
C LEU A 41 -3.33 2.89 -17.99
N LEU A 42 -3.33 3.05 -16.67
CA LEU A 42 -4.38 2.53 -15.79
C LEU A 42 -5.12 3.65 -15.05
N PRO A 43 -6.45 3.59 -14.90
CA PRO A 43 -7.19 4.40 -13.95
C PRO A 43 -6.60 4.33 -12.53
N ALA A 44 -6.48 5.49 -11.87
CA ALA A 44 -5.81 5.65 -10.59
C ALA A 44 -6.67 6.36 -9.54
N LYS A 45 -6.72 5.80 -8.33
CA LYS A 45 -7.31 6.39 -7.12
C LYS A 45 -6.32 7.41 -6.58
N VAL A 46 -6.59 8.71 -6.73
CA VAL A 46 -5.69 9.79 -6.25
C VAL A 46 -6.24 10.37 -4.95
N ILE A 47 -5.41 10.45 -3.90
CA ILE A 47 -5.81 10.93 -2.57
C ILE A 47 -4.82 12.00 -2.10
N PRO A 48 -5.06 13.28 -2.43
CA PRO A 48 -4.16 14.38 -2.08
C PRO A 48 -3.83 14.45 -0.58
N ASP A 49 -4.82 14.26 0.30
CA ASP A 49 -4.64 14.30 1.76
C ASP A 49 -3.68 13.22 2.28
N LYS A 50 -3.51 12.12 1.53
CA LYS A 50 -2.59 11.03 1.85
C LYS A 50 -1.29 11.10 1.05
N THR A 51 -1.13 12.10 0.17
CA THR A 51 0.03 12.21 -0.74
C THR A 51 0.26 10.89 -1.49
N ALA A 52 -0.83 10.26 -1.96
CA ALA A 52 -0.75 8.92 -2.53
C ALA A 52 -1.72 8.74 -3.71
N ALA A 53 -1.32 7.88 -4.64
CA ALA A 53 -2.18 7.41 -5.71
C ALA A 53 -1.94 5.92 -5.99
N TYR A 54 -3.01 5.22 -6.39
CA TYR A 54 -2.95 3.77 -6.56
C TYR A 54 -3.66 3.31 -7.83
N VAL A 55 -3.11 2.28 -8.48
CA VAL A 55 -3.71 1.57 -9.61
C VAL A 55 -3.94 0.11 -9.26
N ALA A 56 -4.97 -0.51 -9.85
CA ALA A 56 -5.19 -1.94 -9.72
C ALA A 56 -4.37 -2.71 -10.77
N TYR A 57 -3.37 -3.46 -10.32
CA TYR A 57 -2.49 -4.25 -11.20
C TYR A 57 -2.09 -5.57 -10.56
N GLY A 58 -2.12 -6.66 -11.32
CA GLY A 58 -1.70 -7.99 -10.83
C GLY A 58 -2.48 -8.52 -9.62
N GLY A 59 -3.74 -8.09 -9.43
CA GLY A 59 -4.54 -8.42 -8.24
C GLY A 59 -4.19 -7.60 -6.99
N GLN A 60 -3.33 -6.59 -7.11
CA GLN A 60 -2.83 -5.78 -6.00
C GLN A 60 -3.20 -4.29 -6.18
N GLU A 61 -3.28 -3.58 -5.06
CA GLU A 61 -3.27 -2.12 -5.02
C GLU A 61 -1.83 -1.63 -5.13
N THR A 62 -1.48 -1.04 -6.27
CA THR A 62 -0.09 -0.65 -6.58
C THR A 62 0.08 0.86 -6.46
N LEU A 63 1.00 1.29 -5.60
CA LEU A 63 1.35 2.71 -5.42
C LEU A 63 2.01 3.27 -6.70
N VAL A 64 1.59 4.46 -7.10
CA VAL A 64 2.15 5.23 -8.22
C VAL A 64 2.40 6.68 -7.81
N GLU A 65 3.53 7.25 -8.22
CA GLU A 65 3.91 8.62 -7.84
C GLU A 65 3.57 9.67 -8.90
N GLN A 66 3.74 9.30 -10.18
CA GLN A 66 3.43 10.18 -11.31
C GLN A 66 2.06 9.82 -11.87
N VAL A 67 1.18 10.82 -11.93
CA VAL A 67 -0.23 10.62 -12.33
C VAL A 67 -0.69 11.73 -13.27
N GLU A 68 -1.75 11.45 -14.01
CA GLU A 68 -2.57 12.49 -14.63
C GLU A 68 -3.91 12.53 -13.92
N VAL A 69 -4.30 13.70 -13.41
CA VAL A 69 -5.62 13.87 -12.78
C VAL A 69 -6.64 14.36 -13.79
N LEU A 70 -7.86 13.84 -13.69
CA LEU A 70 -8.96 14.27 -14.54
C LEU A 70 -9.50 15.61 -14.05
N VAL A 71 -9.51 16.60 -14.92
CA VAL A 71 -10.08 17.92 -14.65
C VAL A 71 -11.28 18.14 -15.56
N HIS A 72 -12.42 18.46 -14.97
CA HIS A 72 -13.62 18.78 -15.74
C HIS A 72 -14.62 19.61 -14.95
N LYS A 73 -15.55 20.30 -15.65
CA LYS A 73 -16.59 21.10 -14.99
C LYS A 73 -17.83 20.29 -14.62
N GLN A 74 -18.30 19.36 -15.45
CA GLN A 74 -19.53 18.58 -15.19
C GLN A 74 -19.45 17.16 -15.77
N LEU A 75 -19.25 16.16 -14.91
CA LEU A 75 -19.43 14.74 -15.22
C LEU A 75 -20.50 14.18 -14.29
N ILE A 76 -21.16 13.10 -14.71
CA ILE A 76 -22.07 12.32 -13.88
C ILE A 76 -21.55 10.90 -13.78
N TRP A 77 -21.89 10.25 -12.67
CA TRP A 77 -21.71 8.82 -12.51
C TRP A 77 -23.00 8.12 -12.91
N ASP A 78 -22.93 7.25 -13.91
CA ASP A 78 -24.04 6.44 -14.38
C ASP A 78 -23.80 4.96 -14.03
N THR A 79 -24.87 4.17 -14.01
CA THR A 79 -24.83 2.78 -13.56
C THR A 79 -24.29 1.88 -14.68
N ALA A 80 -23.40 0.97 -14.31
CA ALA A 80 -22.82 -0.03 -15.20
C ALA A 80 -22.84 -1.39 -14.51
N SER A 81 -22.88 -2.48 -15.28
CA SER A 81 -22.77 -3.84 -14.73
C SER A 81 -22.11 -4.76 -15.76
N SER A 82 -21.42 -5.80 -15.28
CA SER A 82 -20.85 -6.86 -16.14
C SER A 82 -19.96 -6.31 -17.27
N GLY A 83 -19.12 -5.32 -16.98
CA GLY A 83 -18.24 -4.66 -17.97
C GLY A 83 -18.96 -3.80 -19.01
N GLN A 84 -20.28 -3.68 -18.99
CA GLN A 84 -21.03 -2.84 -19.92
C GLN A 84 -20.95 -1.38 -19.48
N VAL A 85 -20.23 -0.56 -20.26
CA VAL A 85 -20.06 0.87 -19.99
C VAL A 85 -21.08 1.72 -20.77
N PRO A 86 -21.65 2.77 -20.15
CA PRO A 86 -22.54 3.69 -20.85
C PRO A 86 -21.86 4.42 -22.01
N LEU A 87 -22.67 4.88 -22.98
CA LEU A 87 -22.17 5.70 -24.09
C LEU A 87 -21.53 6.99 -23.54
N GLY A 88 -20.32 7.29 -23.98
CA GLY A 88 -19.58 8.47 -23.50
C GLY A 88 -18.86 8.27 -22.16
N ALA A 89 -18.77 7.03 -21.66
CA ALA A 89 -17.94 6.69 -20.52
C ALA A 89 -16.50 7.20 -20.70
N VAL A 90 -15.93 7.72 -19.62
CA VAL A 90 -14.58 8.29 -19.65
C VAL A 90 -13.55 7.18 -19.81
N ILE A 91 -12.78 7.25 -20.89
CA ILE A 91 -11.60 6.40 -21.10
C ILE A 91 -10.52 6.83 -20.12
N GLY A 92 -10.16 5.92 -19.22
CA GLY A 92 -9.13 6.14 -18.21
C GLY A 92 -7.76 5.61 -18.61
N GLY A 93 -7.68 4.79 -19.66
CA GLY A 93 -6.40 4.34 -20.21
C GLY A 93 -6.55 3.15 -21.14
N HIS A 94 -5.48 2.36 -21.25
CA HIS A 94 -5.42 1.16 -22.07
C HIS A 94 -4.39 0.18 -21.53
N THR A 95 -4.61 -1.11 -21.76
CA THR A 95 -3.59 -2.15 -21.56
C THR A 95 -2.52 -2.07 -22.65
N SER A 96 -1.38 -2.70 -22.40
CA SER A 96 -0.24 -2.80 -23.33
C SER A 96 -0.57 -3.52 -24.65
N ASP A 97 -1.59 -4.37 -24.69
CA ASP A 97 -2.13 -4.98 -25.91
C ASP A 97 -3.23 -4.14 -26.60
N GLY A 98 -3.56 -2.97 -26.04
CA GLY A 98 -4.44 -1.97 -26.63
C GLY A 98 -5.92 -2.07 -26.23
N GLU A 99 -6.30 -2.92 -25.28
CA GLU A 99 -7.66 -2.91 -24.72
C GLU A 99 -7.93 -1.56 -24.03
N THR A 100 -9.05 -0.92 -24.38
CA THR A 100 -9.47 0.34 -23.75
C THR A 100 -10.00 0.08 -22.35
N LEU A 101 -9.51 0.85 -21.38
CA LEU A 101 -9.94 0.81 -19.98
C LEU A 101 -10.76 2.07 -19.65
N TYR A 102 -11.87 1.87 -18.95
CA TYR A 102 -12.76 2.97 -18.55
C TYR A 102 -12.64 3.27 -17.06
N VAL A 103 -12.91 4.53 -16.70
CA VAL A 103 -13.05 4.93 -15.29
C VAL A 103 -14.41 4.46 -14.79
N GLY A 104 -14.40 3.57 -13.80
CA GLY A 104 -15.58 3.22 -13.02
C GLY A 104 -15.37 3.52 -11.55
N ARG A 105 -16.40 3.33 -10.73
CA ARG A 105 -16.29 3.32 -9.27
C ARG A 105 -17.20 2.28 -8.66
N ALA A 106 -16.83 1.75 -7.50
CA ALA A 106 -17.61 0.80 -6.74
C ALA A 106 -17.56 1.12 -5.24
N TYR A 107 -18.55 0.62 -4.50
CA TYR A 107 -18.52 0.65 -3.04
C TYR A 107 -17.90 -0.64 -2.52
N HIS A 108 -16.89 -0.53 -1.66
CA HIS A 108 -16.21 -1.66 -1.04
C HIS A 108 -15.71 -1.26 0.35
N GLU A 109 -16.12 -2.03 1.37
CA GLU A 109 -15.67 -1.88 2.77
C GLU A 109 -15.59 -0.42 3.27
N GLY A 110 -16.70 0.32 3.17
CA GLY A 110 -16.77 1.70 3.64
C GLY A 110 -16.27 2.76 2.65
N SER A 111 -15.55 2.36 1.60
CA SER A 111 -14.98 3.25 0.58
C SER A 111 -15.81 3.24 -0.69
N GLN A 112 -16.10 4.42 -1.24
CA GLN A 112 -16.52 4.55 -2.64
C GLN A 112 -15.30 4.92 -3.47
N THR A 113 -14.68 3.94 -4.12
CA THR A 113 -13.39 4.09 -4.79
C THR A 113 -13.50 3.90 -6.30
N ILE A 114 -12.64 4.59 -7.03
CA ILE A 114 -12.55 4.46 -8.49
C ILE A 114 -11.70 3.25 -8.85
N GLY A 115 -11.93 2.68 -10.03
CA GLY A 115 -11.17 1.56 -10.54
C GLY A 115 -11.17 1.48 -12.06
N LYS A 116 -10.46 0.49 -12.59
CA LYS A 116 -10.43 0.19 -14.02
C LYS A 116 -11.58 -0.75 -14.38
N VAL A 117 -12.49 -0.30 -15.22
CA VAL A 117 -13.46 -1.20 -15.86
C VAL A 117 -12.76 -1.81 -17.07
N GLN A 118 -12.64 -3.13 -17.06
CA GLN A 118 -12.06 -3.90 -18.15
C GLN A 118 -13.18 -4.74 -18.75
N CYS A 119 -13.67 -4.29 -19.91
CA CYS A 119 -14.88 -4.84 -20.52
C CYS A 119 -14.71 -6.31 -20.88
N SER A 120 -13.53 -6.73 -21.36
CA SER A 120 -13.22 -8.12 -21.68
C SER A 120 -13.32 -9.05 -20.46
N HIS A 121 -13.06 -8.53 -19.26
CA HIS A 121 -13.12 -9.26 -18.00
C HIS A 121 -14.50 -9.18 -17.32
N ASN A 122 -15.43 -8.42 -17.89
CA ASN A 122 -16.78 -8.19 -17.35
C ASN A 122 -16.79 -7.63 -15.92
N CYS A 123 -15.76 -6.89 -15.49
CA CYS A 123 -15.62 -6.44 -14.12
C CYS A 123 -14.94 -5.06 -13.99
N ILE A 124 -14.98 -4.53 -12.77
CA ILE A 124 -14.16 -3.41 -12.33
C ILE A 124 -13.10 -3.92 -11.35
N TYR A 125 -11.85 -3.55 -11.56
CA TYR A 125 -10.78 -3.74 -10.58
C TYR A 125 -10.56 -2.44 -9.82
N ILE A 126 -10.77 -2.47 -8.52
CA ILE A 126 -10.54 -1.34 -7.63
C ILE A 126 -9.21 -1.53 -6.87
N PRO A 127 -8.32 -0.53 -6.82
CA PRO A 127 -7.23 -0.51 -5.87
C PRO A 127 -7.81 -0.34 -4.46
N TYR A 128 -7.63 -1.36 -3.62
CA TYR A 128 -8.07 -1.38 -2.23
C TYR A 128 -7.19 -2.33 -1.40
N GLY A 129 -7.01 -2.03 -0.11
CA GLY A 129 -6.51 -2.96 0.89
C GLY A 129 -5.03 -2.85 1.26
N ALA A 130 -4.18 -2.16 0.50
CA ALA A 130 -2.73 -2.10 0.78
C ALA A 130 -2.33 -1.03 1.83
N GLY A 131 -3.29 -0.28 2.36
CA GLY A 131 -3.04 0.80 3.33
C GLY A 131 -2.30 2.00 2.70
N CYS A 132 -1.72 2.87 3.53
CA CYS A 132 -0.84 3.93 3.08
C CYS A 132 0.41 4.03 3.94
N TRP A 133 1.55 4.29 3.31
CA TRP A 133 2.82 4.54 3.97
C TRP A 133 2.95 6.03 4.31
N GLN A 134 3.32 6.34 5.55
CA GLN A 134 3.57 7.69 6.01
C GLN A 134 4.99 7.80 6.53
N HIS A 135 5.81 8.64 5.90
CA HIS A 135 7.12 9.00 6.41
C HIS A 135 7.02 9.61 7.81
N CYS A 136 7.88 9.15 8.72
CA CYS A 136 8.01 9.56 10.10
C CYS A 136 9.49 9.65 10.48
N ASN A 137 9.78 10.55 11.41
CA ASN A 137 11.03 10.55 12.16
C ASN A 137 10.78 10.01 13.57
N VAL A 138 11.80 9.43 14.19
CA VAL A 138 11.77 8.86 15.53
C VAL A 138 11.31 9.84 16.62
N ASN A 139 11.51 11.14 16.39
CA ASN A 139 11.07 12.21 17.28
C ASN A 139 9.57 12.56 17.14
N GLY A 140 8.86 11.92 16.21
CA GLY A 140 7.45 12.18 15.92
C GLY A 140 7.17 13.53 15.25
N PRO A 141 5.91 13.99 15.26
CA PRO A 141 4.73 13.32 15.82
C PRO A 141 4.37 12.06 15.02
N PHE A 142 3.91 11.03 15.73
CA PHE A 142 3.42 9.80 15.10
C PHE A 142 1.96 9.96 14.67
N PRO A 143 1.59 9.48 13.47
CA PRO A 143 0.23 9.61 12.96
C PRO A 143 -0.75 8.65 13.65
N PRO A 144 -2.05 8.97 13.67
CA PRO A 144 -3.07 8.01 14.12
C PRO A 144 -3.23 6.85 13.11
N ASN A 145 -4.01 5.83 13.50
CA ASN A 145 -4.41 4.70 12.65
C ASN A 145 -3.26 3.87 12.08
N MET A 146 -2.13 3.80 12.80
CA MET A 146 -1.03 2.90 12.46
C MET A 146 -1.43 1.43 12.64
N VAL A 147 -0.93 0.55 11.78
CA VAL A 147 -1.23 -0.88 11.81
C VAL A 147 -0.44 -1.54 12.94
N ARG A 148 -1.15 -2.09 13.93
CA ARG A 148 -0.54 -2.82 15.04
C ARG A 148 0.07 -4.12 14.56
N ALA A 149 1.33 -4.34 14.90
CA ALA A 149 2.08 -5.53 14.56
C ALA A 149 2.17 -6.52 15.73
N GLY A 150 2.26 -6.01 16.96
CA GLY A 150 2.38 -6.86 18.14
C GLY A 150 2.39 -6.08 19.45
N VAL A 151 3.10 -6.63 20.42
CA VAL A 151 3.26 -6.04 21.76
C VAL A 151 4.65 -6.41 22.29
N ASP A 152 5.32 -5.43 22.86
CA ASP A 152 6.63 -5.61 23.48
C ASP A 152 6.49 -6.21 24.90
N THR A 153 7.59 -6.65 25.49
CA THR A 153 7.66 -7.31 26.80
C THR A 153 7.12 -6.45 27.95
N ASP A 154 7.19 -5.12 27.83
CA ASP A 154 6.66 -4.16 28.80
C ASP A 154 5.21 -3.72 28.50
N GLY A 155 4.56 -4.34 27.51
CA GLY A 155 3.17 -4.06 27.14
C GLY A 155 3.00 -2.94 26.11
N GLU A 156 4.09 -2.29 25.69
CA GLU A 156 4.03 -1.25 24.67
C GLU A 156 3.63 -1.80 23.30
N VAL A 157 2.81 -1.05 22.57
CA VAL A 157 2.29 -1.48 21.27
C VAL A 157 3.38 -1.31 20.20
N ILE A 158 3.60 -2.37 19.43
CA ILE A 158 4.52 -2.36 18.29
C ILE A 158 3.70 -2.19 17.00
N TYR A 159 4.18 -1.35 16.08
CA TYR A 159 3.53 -1.03 14.81
C TYR A 159 4.35 -1.47 13.60
N VAL A 160 3.66 -1.68 12.48
CA VAL A 160 4.23 -2.03 11.19
C VAL A 160 4.91 -0.81 10.59
N GLY A 161 6.21 -0.91 10.36
CA GLY A 161 6.96 0.08 9.61
C GLY A 161 7.82 -0.54 8.51
N ARG A 162 8.51 0.33 7.77
CA ARG A 162 9.63 -0.03 6.91
C ARG A 162 10.66 1.10 6.90
N ALA A 163 11.91 0.78 6.65
CA ALA A 163 12.95 1.78 6.54
C ALA A 163 13.99 1.37 5.49
N PHE A 164 14.58 2.39 4.85
CA PHE A 164 15.70 2.17 3.94
C PHE A 164 16.99 1.89 4.72
N HIS A 165 17.71 0.85 4.34
CA HIS A 165 19.01 0.50 4.91
C HIS A 165 19.88 -0.17 3.84
N GLU A 166 21.05 0.42 3.56
CA GLU A 166 22.07 -0.13 2.66
C GLU A 166 21.58 -0.56 1.25
N GLY A 167 20.60 0.14 0.68
CA GLY A 167 20.04 -0.18 -0.65
C GLY A 167 18.69 -0.89 -0.58
N ASP A 168 18.40 -1.52 0.56
CA ASP A 168 17.19 -2.29 0.76
C ASP A 168 16.09 -1.45 1.41
N MET A 169 14.84 -1.75 1.06
CA MET A 169 13.69 -1.32 1.84
C MET A 169 13.29 -2.47 2.76
N VAL A 170 13.42 -2.28 4.07
CA VAL A 170 13.36 -3.37 5.07
C VAL A 170 12.18 -3.19 6.02
N PRO A 171 11.40 -4.25 6.35
CA PRO A 171 10.38 -4.20 7.40
C PRO A 171 10.95 -3.74 8.74
N ALA A 172 10.21 -2.86 9.44
CA ALA A 172 10.65 -2.24 10.68
C ALA A 172 9.67 -2.49 11.84
N LYS A 173 10.24 -2.73 13.01
CA LYS A 173 9.59 -2.73 14.34
C LYS A 173 9.55 -1.31 14.85
N VAL A 174 8.36 -0.69 14.92
CA VAL A 174 8.21 0.72 15.37
C VAL A 174 7.50 0.76 16.72
N ILE A 175 8.09 1.44 17.70
CA ILE A 175 7.52 1.62 19.05
C ILE A 175 7.46 3.12 19.37
N PRO A 176 6.35 3.81 19.04
CA PRO A 176 6.21 5.25 19.19
C PRO A 176 6.47 5.77 20.60
N THR A 177 5.99 5.07 21.63
CA THR A 177 6.12 5.47 23.03
C THR A 177 7.55 5.44 23.54
N LYS A 178 8.42 4.68 22.88
CA LYS A 178 9.86 4.59 23.16
C LYS A 178 10.70 5.46 22.22
N ASN A 179 10.10 6.11 21.23
CA ASN A 179 10.80 6.80 20.15
C ASN A 179 11.89 5.91 19.55
N VAL A 180 11.51 4.74 19.03
CA VAL A 180 12.43 3.83 18.34
C VAL A 180 11.78 3.16 17.14
N ALA A 181 12.60 2.92 16.12
CA ALA A 181 12.30 2.02 15.01
C ALA A 181 13.53 1.16 14.73
N PHE A 182 13.33 -0.14 14.53
CA PHE A 182 14.43 -1.07 14.27
C PHE A 182 14.19 -1.91 13.02
N VAL A 183 15.27 -2.19 12.29
CA VAL A 183 15.28 -3.15 11.18
C VAL A 183 16.30 -4.25 11.44
N CYS A 184 16.07 -5.40 10.81
CA CYS A 184 16.99 -6.53 10.81
C CYS A 184 17.95 -6.44 9.62
N HIS A 185 19.26 -6.37 9.86
CA HIS A 185 20.25 -6.40 8.80
C HIS A 185 21.60 -6.97 9.30
N GLY A 186 22.19 -7.89 8.53
CA GLY A 186 23.55 -8.37 8.76
C GLY A 186 23.80 -9.05 10.11
N GLY A 187 22.79 -9.66 10.74
CA GLY A 187 22.91 -10.23 12.09
C GLY A 187 22.56 -9.26 13.23
N GLU A 188 22.26 -7.99 12.94
CA GLU A 188 22.04 -6.95 13.95
C GLU A 188 20.62 -6.37 13.94
N GLU A 189 20.20 -5.88 15.11
CA GLU A 189 19.06 -4.97 15.27
C GLU A 189 19.53 -3.52 15.07
N VAL A 190 19.19 -2.92 13.93
CA VAL A 190 19.69 -1.60 13.55
C VAL A 190 18.64 -0.53 13.84
N LEU A 191 19.00 0.46 14.66
CA LEU A 191 18.15 1.63 14.96
C LEU A 191 18.00 2.54 13.73
N LYS A 192 16.78 3.03 13.49
CA LYS A 192 16.43 3.94 12.40
C LYS A 192 15.80 5.22 12.95
N GLU A 193 16.34 6.36 12.51
CA GLU A 193 15.76 7.67 12.82
C GLU A 193 14.63 8.02 11.85
N ASP A 194 14.80 7.73 10.56
CA ASP A 194 13.82 7.96 9.51
C ASP A 194 13.25 6.65 8.97
N PHE A 195 11.93 6.56 8.88
CA PHE A 195 11.20 5.37 8.47
C PHE A 195 9.81 5.75 7.94
N GLU A 196 9.06 4.76 7.47
CA GLU A 196 7.64 4.89 7.15
C GLU A 196 6.82 3.97 8.05
N VAL A 197 5.66 4.44 8.49
CA VAL A 197 4.67 3.61 9.18
C VAL A 197 3.52 3.28 8.25
N LEU A 198 3.02 2.05 8.35
CA LEU A 198 1.83 1.65 7.62
C LEU A 198 0.58 2.12 8.39
N ARG A 199 -0.32 2.79 7.68
CA ARG A 199 -1.60 3.27 8.24
C ARG A 199 -2.76 2.81 7.39
N TYR A 200 -3.90 2.60 8.05
CA TYR A 200 -5.16 2.17 7.42
C TYR A 200 -5.03 0.85 6.65
N GLY A 201 -6.16 0.24 6.30
CA GLY A 201 -6.20 -1.00 5.53
C GLY A 201 -6.82 -2.15 6.31
N ALA A 202 -7.31 -3.13 5.57
CA ALA A 202 -7.86 -4.36 6.12
C ALA A 202 -6.79 -5.43 6.05
N PHE A 203 -6.13 -5.69 7.20
CA PHE A 203 -5.06 -6.67 7.29
C PHE A 203 -5.43 -7.82 8.20
N VAL A 204 -4.89 -8.99 7.86
CA VAL A 204 -4.91 -10.19 8.70
C VAL A 204 -3.50 -10.72 8.84
N TRP A 205 -3.28 -11.51 9.89
CA TRP A 205 -2.03 -12.21 10.12
C TRP A 205 -2.28 -13.69 9.90
N GLU A 206 -1.55 -14.29 8.98
CA GLU A 206 -1.72 -15.70 8.60
C GLU A 206 -0.46 -16.50 8.91
N TYR A 207 -0.63 -17.71 9.45
CA TYR A 207 0.49 -18.57 9.79
C TYR A 207 1.24 -19.01 8.52
N ALA A 208 2.57 -18.95 8.59
CA ALA A 208 3.47 -19.48 7.58
C ALA A 208 4.75 -20.01 8.22
N SER A 209 5.58 -20.68 7.41
CA SER A 209 6.86 -21.20 7.91
C SER A 209 7.89 -21.38 6.80
N ASN A 210 9.16 -21.51 7.17
CA ASN A 210 10.25 -21.93 6.29
C ASN A 210 10.39 -21.09 5.01
N GLY A 211 10.14 -19.77 5.12
CA GLY A 211 10.22 -18.81 4.02
C GLY A 211 8.94 -18.67 3.20
N THR A 212 7.91 -19.49 3.47
CA THR A 212 6.65 -19.40 2.76
C THR A 212 5.87 -18.15 3.14
N VAL A 213 5.14 -17.60 2.18
CA VAL A 213 4.22 -16.48 2.36
C VAL A 213 2.90 -16.80 1.66
N PRO A 214 1.75 -16.43 2.22
CA PRO A 214 0.46 -16.55 1.53
C PRO A 214 0.41 -15.72 0.24
N ASP A 215 -0.49 -16.08 -0.69
CA ASP A 215 -0.69 -15.34 -1.94
C ASP A 215 -1.16 -13.89 -1.70
N THR A 216 -1.82 -13.66 -0.56
CA THR A 216 -2.32 -12.35 -0.11
C THR A 216 -1.29 -11.57 0.72
N ALA A 217 -0.07 -12.10 0.86
CA ALA A 217 0.98 -11.44 1.65
C ALA A 217 1.35 -10.08 1.05
N MET A 218 1.32 -9.05 1.89
CA MET A 218 1.67 -7.71 1.45
C MET A 218 3.19 -7.56 1.40
N LYS A 219 3.72 -7.28 0.21
CA LYS A 219 5.12 -6.87 0.06
C LYS A 219 5.35 -5.54 0.77
N ILE A 220 6.25 -5.54 1.75
CA ILE A 220 6.58 -4.35 2.55
C ILE A 220 7.81 -3.64 2.00
N GLY A 221 8.75 -4.44 1.49
CA GLY A 221 10.05 -3.99 1.08
C GLY A 221 10.66 -4.92 0.04
N GLN A 222 11.93 -4.68 -0.26
CA GLN A 222 12.70 -5.50 -1.19
C GLN A 222 14.18 -5.31 -0.95
N THR A 223 14.96 -6.33 -1.31
CA THR A 223 16.41 -6.21 -1.41
C THR A 223 16.80 -5.40 -2.65
N THR A 224 18.06 -4.99 -2.69
CA THR A 224 18.67 -4.28 -3.82
C THR A 224 18.63 -5.12 -5.10
N ASP A 225 18.69 -6.45 -4.99
CA ASP A 225 18.56 -7.39 -6.10
C ASP A 225 17.09 -7.65 -6.51
N GLY A 226 16.14 -7.03 -5.82
CA GLY A 226 14.71 -7.08 -6.12
C GLY A 226 13.95 -8.22 -5.46
N GLU A 227 14.56 -8.99 -4.55
CA GLU A 227 13.84 -10.02 -3.80
C GLU A 227 12.79 -9.36 -2.89
N PRO A 228 11.51 -9.77 -2.94
CA PRO A 228 10.48 -9.19 -2.09
C PRO A 228 10.67 -9.58 -0.61
N LEU A 229 10.48 -8.60 0.28
CA LEU A 229 10.48 -8.78 1.73
C LEU A 229 9.09 -8.52 2.29
N TYR A 230 8.69 -9.32 3.28
CA TYR A 230 7.35 -9.28 3.88
C TYR A 230 7.43 -9.04 5.39
N MET A 231 6.37 -8.48 5.96
CA MET A 231 6.27 -8.34 7.42
C MET A 231 5.85 -9.68 8.02
N GLY A 232 6.73 -10.24 8.83
CA GLY A 232 6.42 -11.38 9.69
C GLY A 232 6.28 -10.95 11.14
N ARG A 233 5.72 -11.80 11.99
CA ARG A 233 5.83 -11.68 13.44
C ARG A 233 5.84 -13.06 14.09
N ALA A 234 6.47 -13.14 15.26
CA ALA A 234 6.41 -14.34 16.08
C ALA A 234 6.48 -13.98 17.57
N ILE A 235 6.11 -14.94 18.42
CA ILE A 235 6.35 -14.83 19.86
C ILE A 235 7.81 -15.20 20.13
N TYR A 236 8.58 -14.25 20.64
CA TYR A 236 9.97 -14.45 21.03
C TYR A 236 10.26 -13.75 22.36
N SER A 237 10.81 -14.49 23.32
CA SER A 237 11.16 -13.98 24.66
C SER A 237 10.05 -13.15 25.35
N GLY A 238 8.79 -13.56 25.18
CA GLY A 238 7.63 -12.91 25.79
C GLY A 238 7.08 -11.69 25.03
N SER A 239 7.71 -11.26 23.93
CA SER A 239 7.16 -10.26 23.02
C SER A 239 6.55 -10.92 21.77
N GLN A 240 5.47 -10.34 21.25
CA GLN A 240 5.06 -10.59 19.86
C GLN A 240 5.80 -9.60 18.96
N THR A 241 6.98 -9.99 18.50
CA THR A 241 7.89 -9.12 17.76
C THR A 241 7.67 -9.26 16.25
N PRO A 242 7.45 -8.15 15.52
CA PRO A 242 7.47 -8.15 14.06
C PRO A 242 8.89 -8.08 13.50
N GLY A 243 9.05 -8.54 12.27
CA GLY A 243 10.34 -8.61 11.61
C GLY A 243 10.25 -8.88 10.11
N LYS A 244 11.38 -9.24 9.51
CA LYS A 244 11.57 -9.41 8.06
C LYS A 244 11.44 -10.89 7.69
N VAL A 245 10.38 -11.27 6.97
CA VAL A 245 10.36 -12.55 6.27
C VAL A 245 11.21 -12.43 5.02
N HIS A 246 12.16 -13.36 4.88
CA HIS A 246 13.07 -13.43 3.74
C HIS A 246 12.89 -14.79 3.07
N PRO A 247 12.08 -14.87 1.99
CA PRO A 247 11.68 -16.15 1.41
C PRO A 247 12.84 -17.05 1.01
N SER A 248 13.87 -16.51 0.33
CA SER A 248 15.04 -17.29 -0.09
C SER A 248 15.91 -17.80 1.06
N HIS A 249 15.86 -17.14 2.23
CA HIS A 249 16.58 -17.57 3.44
C HIS A 249 15.75 -18.56 4.27
N GLY A 250 14.49 -18.80 3.92
CA GLY A 250 13.65 -19.78 4.61
C GLY A 250 13.22 -19.38 6.03
N CYS A 251 13.24 -18.09 6.39
CA CYS A 251 12.95 -17.68 7.77
C CYS A 251 12.36 -16.26 7.89
N CYS A 252 11.90 -15.93 9.09
CA CYS A 252 11.62 -14.57 9.54
C CYS A 252 12.72 -14.13 10.51
N TYR A 253 13.27 -12.94 10.30
CA TYR A 253 14.26 -12.33 11.18
C TYR A 253 13.60 -11.29 12.08
N LEU A 254 13.78 -11.42 13.40
CA LEU A 254 13.21 -10.55 14.42
C LEU A 254 14.29 -9.64 15.03
N PRO A 255 14.07 -8.33 15.13
CA PRO A 255 14.97 -7.41 15.82
C PRO A 255 14.70 -7.49 17.33
N PHE A 256 15.68 -8.01 18.08
CA PHE A 256 15.54 -8.21 19.52
C PHE A 256 16.89 -8.10 20.25
N GLU A 257 16.95 -7.19 21.24
CA GLU A 257 18.10 -6.98 22.13
C GLU A 257 19.45 -6.80 21.40
N GLY A 258 19.46 -6.05 20.30
CA GLY A 258 20.66 -5.79 19.50
C GLY A 258 20.96 -6.83 18.43
N ALA A 259 20.22 -7.94 18.37
CA ALA A 259 20.47 -9.04 17.44
C ALA A 259 19.34 -9.24 16.40
N GLU A 260 19.72 -9.80 15.25
CA GLU A 260 18.80 -10.36 14.26
C GLU A 260 18.55 -11.84 14.59
N VAL A 261 17.39 -12.15 15.16
CA VAL A 261 17.02 -13.51 15.56
C VAL A 261 16.26 -14.20 14.44
N SER A 262 16.74 -15.36 13.97
CA SER A 262 16.05 -16.16 12.96
C SER A 262 15.01 -17.10 13.58
N VAL A 263 13.79 -17.10 13.04
CA VAL A 263 12.71 -18.04 13.38
C VAL A 263 12.10 -18.65 12.11
N THR A 264 11.71 -19.92 12.20
CA THR A 264 11.12 -20.67 11.06
C THR A 264 9.61 -20.67 11.04
N ASP A 265 8.97 -20.42 12.17
CA ASP A 265 7.51 -20.42 12.34
C ASP A 265 7.05 -19.02 12.75
N TYR A 266 6.12 -18.44 11.99
CA TYR A 266 5.72 -17.05 12.14
C TYR A 266 4.33 -16.82 11.54
N GLU A 267 3.78 -15.63 11.75
CA GLU A 267 2.63 -15.11 11.01
C GLU A 267 3.10 -14.06 10.00
N VAL A 268 2.44 -13.96 8.84
CA VAL A 268 2.72 -12.98 7.78
C VAL A 268 1.56 -12.00 7.67
N LEU A 269 1.88 -10.71 7.53
CA LEU A 269 0.88 -9.67 7.29
C LEU A 269 0.31 -9.78 5.87
N CYS A 270 -0.99 -10.03 5.78
CA CYS A 270 -1.71 -10.24 4.52
C CYS A 270 -2.85 -9.23 4.36
N ILE A 271 -3.17 -8.90 3.11
CA ILE A 271 -4.34 -8.10 2.77
C ILE A 271 -5.58 -8.98 2.90
N ARG A 272 -6.63 -8.45 3.53
CA ARG A 272 -7.92 -9.11 3.71
C ARG A 272 -8.82 -8.94 2.50
#